data_AF-A0A450X3P1-F1
#
_entry.id   AF-A0A450X3P1-F1
#
_cell.length_a   1.000
_cell.length_b   1.000
_cell.length_c   1.000
_cell.angle_alpha   90.00
_cell.angle_beta   90.00
_cell.angle_gamma   90.00
#
_symmetry.space_group_name_H-M   'P 1'
#
loop_
_entity.id
_entity.type
_entity.pdbx_description
1 polymer ?
#
loop_
_entity_poly.entity_id
_entity_poly.type
_entity_poly.pdbx_seq_one_letter_code
_entity_poly.pdbx_strand_id
1 'polypeptide(L)'
;MAYHDDNLYIGFRAPLVPKTDKAIIAVMDAKAPFEKRKNPCKKDPKVKLMQVDLGGAGIRSLDWDSKKEKLLILSGVSNVSEKAEDSTIPKLREYEPGNGAPKEVCSFTKKPNQTPEGVSRWKDKRVMVFDDEGEKPSAKILYLIEPTENGGACAFEPK
;
A
#
# COMPACT_ATOMS: atom_id res chain seq x y z
N MET A 1 13.14 -20.20 8.90
CA MET A 1 13.04 -19.16 9.94
C MET A 1 11.98 -18.18 9.46
N ALA A 2 10.82 -18.17 10.11
CA ALA A 2 9.73 -17.26 9.79
C ALA A 2 10.09 -15.87 10.34
N TYR A 3 10.46 -14.96 9.45
CA TYR A 3 11.10 -13.68 9.77
C TYR A 3 10.10 -12.52 9.88
N HIS A 4 8.78 -12.76 9.87
CA HIS A 4 7.87 -11.73 9.38
C HIS A 4 7.16 -10.89 10.46
N ASP A 5 6.85 -11.44 11.63
CA ASP A 5 6.02 -10.75 12.64
C ASP A 5 6.76 -9.65 13.42
N ASP A 6 8.09 -9.70 13.43
CA ASP A 6 8.92 -8.70 14.11
C ASP A 6 9.45 -7.63 13.15
N ASN A 7 9.02 -7.60 11.88
CA ASN A 7 9.49 -6.61 10.91
C ASN A 7 8.57 -5.38 10.85
N LEU A 8 9.19 -4.21 10.74
CA LEU A 8 8.56 -2.99 10.28
C LEU A 8 8.67 -2.90 8.75
N TYR A 9 7.51 -2.77 8.10
CA TYR A 9 7.38 -2.58 6.66
C TYR A 9 7.02 -1.12 6.37
N ILE A 10 7.82 -0.44 5.56
CA ILE A 10 7.61 0.98 5.19
C ILE A 10 7.51 1.07 3.68
N GLY A 11 6.33 1.46 3.19
CA GLY A 11 6.08 1.71 1.77
C GLY A 11 6.36 3.16 1.40
N PHE A 12 6.96 3.39 0.24
CA PHE A 12 7.22 4.74 -0.24
C PHE A 12 6.20 5.16 -1.30
N ARG A 13 5.63 6.35 -1.12
CA ARG A 13 4.75 7.00 -2.12
C ARG A 13 5.54 7.46 -3.35
N ALA A 14 6.78 7.90 -3.15
CA ALA A 14 7.76 8.29 -4.18
C ALA A 14 9.19 8.22 -3.60
N PRO A 15 10.25 8.02 -4.41
CA PRO A 15 10.23 7.78 -5.85
C PRO A 15 10.11 6.28 -6.17
N LEU A 16 9.43 5.99 -7.28
CA LEU A 16 9.59 4.74 -7.98
C LEU A 16 11.06 4.56 -8.35
N VAL A 17 11.53 3.32 -8.43
CA VAL A 17 12.89 3.07 -8.93
C VAL A 17 12.99 3.65 -10.35
N PRO A 18 13.92 4.59 -10.64
CA PRO A 18 13.94 5.29 -11.92
C PRO A 18 13.97 4.32 -13.09
N LYS A 19 13.15 4.59 -14.11
CA LYS A 19 13.03 3.78 -15.34
C LYS A 19 12.54 2.34 -15.11
N THR A 20 11.84 2.08 -14.01
CA THR A 20 11.15 0.81 -13.76
C THR A 20 9.76 1.06 -13.21
N ASP A 21 8.86 0.10 -13.39
CA ASP A 21 7.48 0.14 -12.86
C ASP A 21 7.38 -0.30 -11.38
N LYS A 22 8.51 -0.24 -10.66
CA LYS A 22 8.65 -0.80 -9.32
C LYS A 22 8.61 0.24 -8.22
N ALA A 23 7.82 -0.05 -7.19
CA ALA A 23 7.83 0.63 -5.91
C ALA A 23 8.81 -0.03 -4.93
N ILE A 24 9.19 0.69 -3.88
CA ILE A 24 10.10 0.22 -2.84
C ILE A 24 9.33 -0.01 -1.54
N ILE A 25 9.64 -1.13 -0.88
CA ILE A 25 9.30 -1.39 0.51
C ILE A 25 10.60 -1.54 1.29
N ALA A 26 10.81 -0.71 2.31
CA ALA A 26 11.87 -0.93 3.28
C ALA A 26 11.38 -1.91 4.35
N VAL A 27 12.20 -2.90 4.65
CA VAL A 27 11.96 -3.91 5.68
C VAL A 27 13.09 -3.86 6.67
N MET A 28 12.77 -3.78 7.95
CA MET A 28 13.74 -3.77 9.04
C MET A 28 13.16 -4.49 10.25
N ASP A 29 14.04 -5.08 11.04
CA ASP A 29 13.67 -5.66 12.33
C ASP A 29 13.20 -4.54 13.27
N ALA A 30 11.94 -4.60 13.70
CA ALA A 30 11.32 -3.62 14.59
C ALA A 30 11.90 -3.66 16.02
N LYS A 31 12.53 -4.78 16.41
CA LYS A 31 13.22 -4.93 17.70
C LYS A 31 14.66 -4.45 17.65
N ALA A 32 15.24 -4.30 16.46
CA ALA A 32 16.59 -3.77 16.34
C ALA A 32 16.64 -2.31 16.81
N PRO A 33 17.61 -1.91 17.63
CA PRO A 33 17.73 -0.53 18.08
C PRO A 33 17.92 0.40 16.88
N PHE A 34 17.02 1.37 16.73
CA PHE A 34 17.16 2.47 15.79
C PHE A 34 18.27 3.40 16.27
N GLU A 35 19.45 3.25 15.70
CA GLU A 35 20.52 4.21 15.92
C GLU A 35 20.21 5.49 15.12
N LYS A 36 20.06 6.60 15.84
CA LYS A 36 19.90 7.92 15.20
C LYS A 36 21.12 8.21 14.33
N ARG A 37 20.95 8.11 13.01
CA ARG A 37 22.04 8.39 12.07
C ARG A 37 22.21 9.89 11.87
N LYS A 38 23.46 10.37 11.94
CA LYS A 38 23.84 11.75 11.57
C LYS A 38 23.73 12.02 10.06
N ASN A 39 23.84 10.99 9.22
CA ASN A 39 23.70 11.09 7.77
C ASN A 39 22.67 10.06 7.26
N PRO A 40 21.47 10.49 6.86
CA PRO A 40 20.39 9.61 6.41
C PRO A 40 20.65 8.97 5.03
N CYS A 41 21.64 9.45 4.27
CA CYS A 41 21.93 8.96 2.92
C CYS A 41 22.87 7.75 2.89
N LYS A 42 23.48 7.35 4.03
CA LYS A 42 24.32 6.15 4.09
C LYS A 42 23.46 4.91 4.16
N LYS A 43 23.72 3.92 3.29
CA LYS A 43 23.09 2.60 3.31
C LYS A 43 23.13 2.02 4.73
N ASP A 44 21.99 1.52 5.19
CA ASP A 44 21.87 0.81 6.45
C ASP A 44 21.84 -0.69 6.17
N PRO A 45 22.83 -1.49 6.64
CA PRO A 45 22.80 -2.94 6.46
C PRO A 45 21.62 -3.61 7.18
N LYS A 46 20.99 -2.94 8.16
CA LYS A 46 19.81 -3.42 8.87
C LYS A 46 18.50 -3.16 8.10
N VAL A 47 18.54 -2.36 7.04
CA VAL A 47 17.37 -2.06 6.19
C VAL A 47 17.49 -2.80 4.86
N LYS A 48 16.59 -3.76 4.65
CA LYS A 48 16.45 -4.46 3.37
C LYS A 48 15.47 -3.68 2.50
N LEU A 49 15.88 -3.34 1.28
CA LEU A 49 14.97 -2.76 0.28
C LEU A 49 14.43 -3.87 -0.61
N MET A 50 13.10 -4.01 -0.61
CA MET A 50 12.36 -4.86 -1.54
C MET A 50 11.79 -4.00 -2.66
N GLN A 51 11.85 -4.51 -3.89
CA GLN A 51 11.22 -3.89 -5.04
C GLN A 51 9.98 -4.69 -5.43
N VAL A 52 8.87 -4.00 -5.64
CA VAL A 52 7.57 -4.59 -5.95
C VAL A 52 7.04 -3.94 -7.22
N ASP A 53 6.70 -4.75 -8.22
CA ASP A 53 6.10 -4.25 -9.47
C ASP A 53 4.64 -3.86 -9.21
N LEU A 54 4.37 -2.56 -9.29
CA LEU A 54 3.04 -1.98 -9.11
C LEU A 54 2.56 -1.27 -10.38
N GLY A 55 3.18 -1.52 -11.53
CA GLY A 55 2.82 -0.87 -12.80
C GLY A 55 3.03 0.64 -12.78
N GLY A 56 4.09 1.11 -12.11
CA GLY A 56 4.38 2.55 -11.99
C GLY A 56 3.56 3.28 -10.92
N ALA A 57 2.82 2.57 -10.08
CA ALA A 57 2.14 3.15 -8.92
C ALA A 57 3.03 3.15 -7.67
N GLY A 58 2.91 4.19 -6.84
CA GLY A 58 3.54 4.25 -5.52
C GLY A 58 2.71 3.52 -4.46
N ILE A 59 3.25 3.41 -3.25
CA ILE A 59 2.54 2.82 -2.11
C ILE A 59 1.90 3.94 -1.28
N ARG A 60 0.58 3.87 -1.10
CA ARG A 60 -0.17 4.79 -0.23
C ARG A 60 -0.32 4.26 1.18
N SER A 61 -0.58 2.97 1.32
CA SER A 61 -0.70 2.29 2.61
C SER A 61 -0.30 0.83 2.52
N LEU A 62 0.16 0.29 3.65
CA LEU A 62 0.54 -1.12 3.84
C LEU A 62 -0.08 -1.67 5.12
N ASP A 63 -0.43 -2.95 5.10
CA ASP A 63 -0.82 -3.71 6.30
C ASP A 63 -0.28 -5.15 6.19
N TRP A 64 0.32 -5.70 7.27
CA TRP A 64 0.92 -7.04 7.28
C TRP A 64 0.01 -8.09 7.89
N ASP A 65 -0.38 -9.11 7.10
CA ASP A 65 -1.10 -10.29 7.56
C ASP A 65 -0.16 -11.36 8.09
N SER A 66 -0.01 -11.43 9.41
CA SER A 66 0.77 -12.47 10.09
C SER A 66 0.20 -13.88 9.93
N LYS A 67 -1.13 -14.03 9.78
CA LYS A 67 -1.75 -15.36 9.62
C LYS A 67 -1.53 -15.92 8.22
N LYS A 68 -1.59 -15.05 7.20
CA LYS A 68 -1.45 -15.43 5.78
C LYS A 68 -0.05 -15.18 5.23
N GLU A 69 0.83 -14.59 6.03
CA GLU A 69 2.17 -14.10 5.66
C GLU A 69 2.18 -13.23 4.39
N LYS A 70 1.24 -12.27 4.31
CA LYS A 70 1.05 -11.41 3.12
C LYS A 70 0.93 -9.94 3.48
N LEU A 71 1.47 -9.09 2.61
CA LEU A 71 1.22 -7.65 2.62
C LEU A 71 -0.06 -7.33 1.86
N LEU A 72 -0.91 -6.53 2.48
CA LEU A 72 -1.98 -5.81 1.80
C LEU A 72 -1.43 -4.44 1.39
N ILE A 73 -1.43 -4.16 0.09
CA ILE A 73 -0.84 -2.95 -0.50
C ILE A 73 -1.95 -2.12 -1.14
N LEU A 74 -2.12 -0.89 -0.67
CA LEU A 74 -2.87 0.14 -1.38
C LEU A 74 -1.89 0.91 -2.27
N SER A 75 -1.99 0.70 -3.58
CA SER A 75 -1.16 1.34 -4.60
C SER A 75 -1.91 2.47 -5.31
N GLY A 76 -1.21 3.51 -5.74
CA GLY A 76 -1.77 4.57 -6.60
C GLY A 76 -0.75 5.63 -7.00
N VAL A 77 -1.10 6.48 -7.97
CA VAL A 77 -0.24 7.60 -8.40
C VAL A 77 -0.63 8.91 -7.71
N SER A 78 0.35 9.78 -7.49
CA SER A 78 0.13 11.07 -6.82
C SER A 78 -0.38 12.16 -7.76
N ASN A 79 -0.16 12.03 -9.07
CA ASN A 79 -0.51 13.04 -10.06
C ASN A 79 -1.86 12.72 -10.69
N VAL A 80 -2.90 13.40 -10.20
CA VAL A 80 -4.21 13.42 -10.84
C VAL A 80 -4.22 14.62 -11.78
N SER A 81 -3.60 14.50 -12.96
CA SER A 81 -4.01 15.38 -14.05
C SER A 81 -5.43 14.97 -14.45
N GLU A 82 -6.30 15.91 -14.82
CA GLU A 82 -7.70 15.60 -15.19
C GLU A 82 -7.78 14.60 -16.37
N LYS A 83 -6.68 14.40 -17.11
CA LYS A 83 -6.50 13.42 -18.20
C LYS A 83 -5.77 12.14 -17.77
N ALA A 84 -5.87 11.77 -16.50
CA ALA A 84 -5.20 10.57 -15.99
C ALA A 84 -5.89 9.28 -16.49
N GLU A 85 -5.15 8.47 -17.25
CA GLU A 85 -5.50 7.14 -17.78
C GLU A 85 -5.85 6.13 -16.66
N ASP A 86 -6.45 4.99 -17.00
CA ASP A 86 -6.82 3.91 -16.04
C ASP A 86 -5.65 3.44 -15.16
N SER A 87 -4.41 3.63 -15.62
CA SER A 87 -3.17 3.37 -14.87
C SER A 87 -3.03 4.18 -13.58
N THR A 88 -3.86 5.21 -13.39
CA THR A 88 -3.82 6.11 -12.22
C THR A 88 -4.79 5.74 -11.11
N ILE A 89 -5.69 4.79 -11.38
CA ILE A 89 -6.70 4.32 -10.44
C ILE A 89 -6.01 3.59 -9.28
N PRO A 90 -6.28 3.98 -8.01
CA PRO A 90 -5.78 3.23 -6.88
C PRO A 90 -6.24 1.77 -6.93
N LYS A 91 -5.39 0.86 -6.47
CA LYS A 91 -5.64 -0.59 -6.47
C LYS A 91 -5.24 -1.19 -5.14
N LEU A 92 -6.07 -2.09 -4.65
CA LEU A 92 -5.77 -2.94 -3.51
C LEU A 92 -5.16 -4.24 -4.00
N ARG A 93 -4.01 -4.62 -3.45
CA ARG A 93 -3.24 -5.78 -3.88
C ARG A 93 -2.79 -6.62 -2.69
N GLU A 94 -2.70 -7.93 -2.88
CA GLU A 94 -2.07 -8.86 -1.96
C GLU A 94 -0.69 -9.25 -2.51
N TYR A 95 0.31 -9.21 -1.64
CA TYR A 95 1.68 -9.50 -2.01
C TYR A 95 2.32 -10.42 -0.97
N GLU A 96 2.82 -11.56 -1.43
CA GLU A 96 3.61 -12.49 -0.62
C GLU A 96 5.10 -12.14 -0.79
N PRO A 97 5.80 -11.69 0.26
CA PRO A 97 7.21 -11.33 0.19
C PRO A 97 8.07 -12.46 -0.41
N GLY A 98 8.71 -12.18 -1.54
CA GLY A 98 9.59 -13.15 -2.21
C GLY A 98 8.90 -14.02 -3.25
N ASN A 99 7.58 -13.88 -3.45
CA ASN A 99 6.83 -14.62 -4.44
C ASN A 99 6.21 -13.69 -5.50
N GLY A 100 6.81 -13.67 -6.70
CA GLY A 100 6.23 -13.09 -7.91
C GLY A 100 5.75 -11.63 -7.81
N ALA A 101 4.78 -11.30 -8.65
CA ALA A 101 4.13 -9.99 -8.68
C ALA A 101 2.90 -9.95 -7.75
N PRO A 102 2.56 -8.79 -7.15
CA PRO A 102 1.35 -8.65 -6.35
C PRO A 102 0.09 -8.99 -7.12
N LYS A 103 -0.81 -9.72 -6.48
CA LYS A 103 -2.13 -10.04 -7.01
C LYS A 103 -3.09 -8.90 -6.76
N GLU A 104 -3.81 -8.45 -7.78
CA GLU A 104 -4.88 -7.48 -7.60
C GLU A 104 -6.05 -8.13 -6.85
N VAL A 105 -6.49 -7.47 -5.77
CA VAL A 105 -7.69 -7.83 -5.00
C VAL A 105 -8.88 -7.14 -5.65
N CYS A 106 -8.82 -5.81 -5.73
CA CYS A 106 -9.84 -4.99 -6.38
C CYS A 106 -9.28 -3.62 -6.77
N SER A 107 -10.02 -2.89 -7.61
CA SER A 107 -9.74 -1.52 -8.03
C SER A 107 -10.83 -0.56 -7.52
N PHE A 108 -10.47 0.70 -7.29
CA PHE A 108 -11.42 1.71 -6.82
C PHE A 108 -12.00 2.47 -8.02
N THR A 109 -13.26 2.90 -7.95
CA THR A 109 -13.78 3.82 -8.97
C THR A 109 -13.15 5.19 -8.79
N LYS A 110 -12.65 5.79 -9.87
CA LYS A 110 -12.15 7.18 -9.85
C LYS A 110 -13.29 8.11 -9.46
N LYS A 111 -13.12 8.83 -8.35
CA LYS A 111 -14.05 9.87 -7.90
C LYS A 111 -13.27 11.16 -7.65
N PRO A 112 -13.72 12.30 -8.20
CA PRO A 112 -13.14 13.58 -7.82
C PRO A 112 -13.31 13.77 -6.31
N ASN A 113 -12.22 14.09 -5.63
CA ASN A 113 -12.17 14.39 -4.19
C ASN A 113 -12.40 13.21 -3.24
N GLN A 114 -12.34 11.95 -3.73
CA GLN A 114 -12.37 10.76 -2.88
C GLN A 114 -11.25 9.82 -3.28
N THR A 115 -10.13 9.93 -2.57
CA THR A 115 -8.96 9.08 -2.82
C THR A 115 -8.77 8.15 -1.62
N PRO A 116 -8.71 6.81 -1.82
CA PRO A 116 -8.30 5.91 -0.75
C PRO A 116 -6.84 6.19 -0.40
N GLU A 117 -6.56 6.47 0.87
CA GLU A 117 -5.23 6.80 1.37
C GLU A 117 -4.73 5.80 2.42
N GLY A 118 -5.63 5.09 3.12
CA GLY A 118 -5.28 4.14 4.16
C GLY A 118 -5.97 2.79 4.00
N VAL A 119 -5.28 1.71 4.37
CA VAL A 119 -5.85 0.38 4.53
C VAL A 119 -5.31 -0.29 5.78
N SER A 120 -6.17 -0.98 6.52
CA SER A 120 -5.78 -1.90 7.58
C SER A 120 -6.78 -3.05 7.70
N ARG A 121 -6.38 -4.16 8.32
CA ARG A 121 -7.30 -5.26 8.63
C ARG A 121 -7.87 -5.11 10.04
N TRP A 122 -9.15 -5.40 10.16
CA TRP A 122 -9.84 -5.45 11.45
C TRP A 122 -10.73 -6.69 11.50
N LYS A 123 -10.34 -7.66 12.36
CA LYS A 123 -10.96 -9.00 12.38
C LYS A 123 -10.86 -9.63 10.98
N ASP A 124 -11.97 -10.12 10.46
CA ASP A 124 -12.07 -10.70 9.10
C ASP A 124 -12.45 -9.65 8.04
N LYS A 125 -12.42 -8.36 8.39
CA LYS A 125 -12.74 -7.25 7.48
C LYS A 125 -11.50 -6.45 7.09
N ARG A 126 -11.59 -5.74 5.97
CA ARG A 126 -10.62 -4.72 5.55
C ARG A 126 -11.23 -3.34 5.73
N VAL A 127 -10.52 -2.48 6.45
CA VAL A 127 -10.91 -1.10 6.73
C VAL A 127 -10.15 -0.20 5.77
N MET A 128 -10.88 0.64 5.06
CA MET A 128 -10.33 1.65 4.14
C MET A 128 -10.55 3.03 4.70
N VAL A 129 -9.52 3.86 4.63
CA VAL A 129 -9.59 5.28 4.93
C VAL A 129 -9.51 6.05 3.62
N PHE A 130 -10.48 6.91 3.40
CA PHE A 130 -10.53 7.83 2.28
C PHE A 130 -10.24 9.23 2.78
N ASP A 131 -9.37 9.93 2.05
CA ASP A 131 -9.26 11.37 2.15
C ASP A 131 -10.43 11.98 1.35
N ASP A 132 -11.29 12.70 2.06
CA ASP A 132 -12.37 13.47 1.46
C ASP A 132 -11.83 14.89 1.32
N GLU A 133 -11.23 15.17 0.16
CA GLU A 133 -10.62 16.47 -0.12
C GLU A 133 -11.71 17.56 -0.05
N GLY A 134 -11.64 18.40 0.99
CA GLY A 134 -12.52 19.54 1.22
C GLY A 134 -11.79 20.65 1.96
N GLU A 135 -12.44 21.79 2.20
CA GLU A 135 -11.82 22.94 2.90
C GLU A 135 -11.38 22.64 4.35
N LYS A 136 -11.81 21.51 4.92
CA LYS A 136 -11.41 21.02 6.24
C LYS A 136 -10.88 19.59 6.14
N PRO A 137 -9.79 19.23 6.84
CA PRO A 137 -9.32 17.85 6.89
C PRO A 137 -10.44 16.94 7.41
N SER A 138 -10.91 16.02 6.57
CA SER A 138 -11.92 15.05 6.97
C SER A 138 -11.59 13.69 6.36
N ALA A 139 -11.57 12.67 7.21
CA ALA A 139 -11.32 11.29 6.79
C ALA A 139 -12.61 10.48 6.93
N LYS A 140 -12.96 9.74 5.88
CA LYS A 140 -14.09 8.79 5.91
C LYS A 140 -13.56 7.38 6.03
N ILE A 141 -14.02 6.66 7.05
CA ILE A 141 -13.72 5.25 7.23
C ILE A 141 -14.85 4.44 6.61
N LEU A 142 -14.50 3.54 5.69
CA LEU A 142 -15.42 2.61 5.06
C LEU A 142 -14.90 1.17 5.22
N TYR A 143 -15.82 0.23 5.35
CA TYR A 143 -15.50 -1.19 5.45
C TYR A 143 -15.69 -1.86 4.09
N LEU A 144 -14.66 -2.54 3.61
CA LEU A 144 -14.74 -3.34 2.40
C LEU A 144 -15.40 -4.69 2.72
N ILE A 145 -16.30 -5.10 1.83
CA ILE A 145 -16.73 -6.48 1.73
C ILE A 145 -15.58 -7.23 1.04
N GLU A 146 -15.18 -8.40 1.54
CA GLU A 146 -14.18 -9.20 0.84
C GLU A 146 -14.67 -9.50 -0.59
N PRO A 147 -13.96 -9.04 -1.64
CA PRO A 147 -14.42 -9.28 -3.00
C PRO A 147 -14.40 -10.78 -3.28
N THR A 148 -15.51 -11.28 -3.79
CA THR A 148 -15.61 -12.62 -4.36
C THR A 148 -14.82 -12.64 -5.67
N GLU A 149 -13.52 -12.88 -5.54
CA GLU A 149 -12.53 -13.12 -6.60
C GLU A 149 -12.06 -11.93 -7.48
N ASN A 150 -10.73 -11.79 -7.51
CA ASN A 150 -9.79 -11.12 -8.43
C ASN A 150 -10.29 -10.03 -9.40
N GLY A 151 -9.89 -8.79 -9.12
CA GLY A 151 -9.79 -7.73 -10.15
C GLY A 151 -11.08 -6.95 -10.44
N GLY A 152 -12.13 -7.18 -9.65
CA GLY A 152 -13.37 -6.39 -9.71
C GLY A 152 -13.26 -5.02 -9.03
N ALA A 153 -14.34 -4.24 -9.10
CA ALA A 153 -14.46 -2.99 -8.35
C ALA A 153 -14.58 -3.29 -6.84
N CYS A 154 -13.92 -2.48 -6.01
CA CYS A 154 -14.02 -2.59 -4.56
C CYS A 154 -15.44 -2.24 -4.08
N ALA A 155 -16.09 -3.19 -3.38
CA ALA A 155 -17.42 -3.03 -2.82
C ALA A 155 -17.37 -2.74 -1.32
N PHE A 156 -18.22 -1.81 -0.86
CA PHE A 156 -18.30 -1.40 0.55
C PHE A 156 -19.59 -1.88 1.20
N GLU A 157 -19.54 -2.08 2.52
CA GLU A 157 -20.75 -2.34 3.31
C GLU A 157 -21.76 -1.20 3.13
N PRO A 158 -23.06 -1.51 2.99
CA PRO A 158 -24.10 -0.48 3.00
C PRO A 158 -24.07 0.33 4.30
N LYS A 159 -24.39 1.62 4.21
CA LYS A 159 -24.54 2.50 5.37
C LYS A 159 -25.77 2.17 6.19
#